data_AF-A0A843ME61-F1
#
_entry.id   AF-A0A843ME61-F1
#
_cell.length_a   1.000
_cell.length_b   1.000
_cell.length_c   1.000
_cell.angle_alpha   90.00
_cell.angle_beta   90.00
_cell.angle_gamma   90.00
#
_symmetry.space_group_name_H-M   'P 1'
#
loop_
_entity.id
_entity.type
_entity.pdbx_description
1 polymer ?
#
loop_
_entity_poly.entity_id
_entity_poly.type
_entity_poly.pdbx_seq_one_letter_code
_entity_poly.pdbx_strand_id
1 'polypeptide(L)'
;IEACRGLSLDEAYSDEIGIMLTRINAAHLIGALKDYAYPSVAESYLQAKEFAISGKIVVMGGVTPGQTTDAVSAVLAEEVGASMMLDLTAVDGIYSADPKKDPAAVKYATMTPAELISLIMKEKMNAGSNMIIDLVAAKVTERSGIPLVVMDGRDPKLLEEALLDGKFNGTVVGEGKDLFPL
;
A
#
# COMPACT_ATOMS: atom_id res chain seq x y z
N ILE A 1 -11.91 8.72 12.40
CA ILE A 1 -12.52 9.48 11.29
C ILE A 1 -13.99 9.78 11.55
N GLU A 2 -14.89 8.79 11.74
CA GLU A 2 -16.31 9.09 12.06
C GLU A 2 -16.48 9.93 13.34
N ALA A 3 -15.69 9.61 14.38
CA ALA A 3 -15.65 10.43 15.60
C ALA A 3 -15.20 11.89 15.32
N CYS A 4 -14.28 12.11 14.38
CA CYS A 4 -13.81 13.45 13.99
C CYS A 4 -14.91 14.22 13.25
N ARG A 5 -15.63 13.54 12.35
CA ARG A 5 -16.79 14.11 11.63
C ARG A 5 -17.91 14.53 12.57
N GLY A 6 -18.17 13.75 13.63
CA GLY A 6 -19.15 14.10 14.67
C GLY A 6 -18.79 15.36 15.48
N LEU A 7 -17.52 15.78 15.46
CA LEU A 7 -17.01 16.95 16.15
C LEU A 7 -16.79 18.16 15.21
N SER A 8 -17.13 18.04 13.92
CA SER A 8 -16.93 19.09 12.90
C SER A 8 -15.48 19.61 12.84
N LEU A 9 -14.51 18.72 13.06
CA LEU A 9 -13.08 19.03 12.91
C LEU A 9 -12.76 19.21 11.42
N ASP A 10 -11.77 20.05 11.11
CA ASP A 10 -11.31 20.18 9.74
C ASP A 10 -10.60 18.90 9.24
N GLU A 11 -10.51 18.75 7.92
CA GLU A 11 -9.95 17.56 7.28
C GLU A 11 -8.46 17.39 7.59
N ALA A 12 -7.68 18.48 7.67
CA ALA A 12 -6.26 18.39 7.98
C ALA A 12 -6.04 17.85 9.40
N TYR A 13 -6.83 18.31 10.37
CA TYR A 13 -6.82 17.78 11.73
C TYR A 13 -7.29 16.32 11.80
N SER A 14 -8.26 15.94 10.97
CA SER A 14 -8.71 14.55 10.86
C SER A 14 -7.62 13.62 10.30
N ASP A 15 -6.85 14.10 9.32
CA ASP A 15 -5.70 13.40 8.78
C ASP A 15 -4.56 13.26 9.80
N GLU A 16 -4.27 14.28 10.60
CA GLU A 16 -3.31 14.19 11.70
C GLU A 16 -3.68 13.06 12.68
N ILE A 17 -4.96 12.94 13.03
CA ILE A 17 -5.45 11.80 13.83
C ILE A 17 -5.24 10.48 13.09
N GLY A 18 -5.52 10.44 11.79
CA GLY A 18 -5.27 9.26 10.95
C GLY A 18 -3.80 8.82 10.99
N ILE A 19 -2.88 9.78 10.85
CA ILE A 19 -1.43 9.56 10.93
C ILE A 19 -1.06 8.96 12.29
N MET A 20 -1.54 9.54 13.39
CA MET A 20 -1.28 9.00 14.73
C MET A 20 -1.77 7.55 14.88
N LEU A 21 -2.97 7.23 14.37
CA LEU A 21 -3.52 5.87 14.43
C LEU A 21 -2.69 4.88 13.62
N THR A 22 -2.26 5.25 12.41
CA THR A 22 -1.38 4.38 11.61
C THR A 22 -0.03 4.13 12.29
N ARG A 23 0.53 5.13 12.98
CA ARG A 23 1.78 4.98 13.76
C ARG A 23 1.60 4.08 14.99
N ILE A 24 0.42 4.11 15.62
CA ILE A 24 0.08 3.14 16.68
C ILE A 24 0.08 1.71 16.12
N ASN A 25 -0.51 1.47 14.95
CA ASN A 25 -0.46 0.15 14.30
C ASN A 25 0.98 -0.27 13.94
N ALA A 26 1.79 0.66 13.43
CA ALA A 26 3.21 0.43 13.16
C ALA A 26 3.98 0.01 14.42
N ALA A 27 3.74 0.68 15.56
CA ALA A 27 4.36 0.32 16.82
C ALA A 27 3.98 -1.09 17.30
N HIS A 28 2.71 -1.50 17.11
CA HIS A 28 2.28 -2.87 17.40
C HIS A 28 3.02 -3.89 16.52
N LEU A 29 3.18 -3.61 15.23
CA LEU A 29 3.91 -4.49 14.31
C LEU A 29 5.39 -4.62 14.72
N ILE A 30 6.05 -3.51 15.11
CA ILE A 30 7.41 -3.56 15.67
C ILE A 30 7.48 -4.50 16.89
N GLY A 31 6.52 -4.37 17.81
CA GLY A 31 6.44 -5.25 18.98
C GLY A 31 6.27 -6.74 18.64
N ALA A 32 5.52 -7.04 17.58
CA ALA A 32 5.34 -8.42 17.09
C ALA A 32 6.60 -8.96 16.39
N LEU A 33 7.32 -8.10 15.66
CA LEU A 33 8.55 -8.45 14.94
C LEU A 33 9.78 -8.57 15.85
N LYS A 34 9.73 -8.07 17.10
CA LYS A 34 10.81 -8.21 18.09
C LYS A 34 12.17 -7.75 17.52
N ASP A 35 13.20 -8.57 17.65
CA ASP A 35 14.57 -8.22 17.28
C ASP A 35 14.77 -8.00 15.77
N TYR A 36 13.85 -8.50 14.93
CA TYR A 36 13.89 -8.30 13.48
C TYR A 36 13.55 -6.87 13.06
N ALA A 37 12.79 -6.12 13.88
CA ALA A 37 12.42 -4.74 13.56
C ALA A 37 13.34 -3.70 14.21
N TYR A 38 13.52 -2.58 13.51
CA TYR A 38 14.10 -1.38 14.11
C TYR A 38 13.17 -0.91 15.26
N PRO A 39 13.70 -0.57 16.46
CA PRO A 39 12.90 -0.39 17.67
C PRO A 39 12.13 0.94 17.73
N SER A 40 11.86 1.57 16.58
CA SER A 40 11.16 2.85 16.49
C SER A 40 10.40 2.97 15.16
N VAL A 41 9.23 3.60 15.20
CA VAL A 41 8.44 3.91 14.00
C VAL A 41 9.13 5.06 13.27
N ALA A 42 9.41 4.87 11.98
CA ALA A 42 9.91 5.96 11.16
C ALA A 42 8.78 6.94 10.82
N GLU A 43 8.98 8.23 11.09
CA GLU A 43 7.97 9.28 10.91
C GLU A 43 8.17 10.08 9.62
N SER A 44 9.28 9.85 8.91
CA SER A 44 9.59 10.46 7.62
C SER A 44 10.36 9.49 6.73
N TYR A 45 10.36 9.76 5.42
CA TYR A 45 11.13 8.99 4.44
C TYR A 45 12.64 9.02 4.75
N LEU A 46 13.17 10.14 5.25
CA LEU A 46 14.56 10.26 5.67
C LEU A 46 14.88 9.34 6.85
N GLN A 47 14.06 9.37 7.91
CA GLN A 47 14.24 8.47 9.05
C GLN A 47 14.15 7.00 8.63
N ALA A 48 13.26 6.66 7.70
CA ALA A 48 13.15 5.29 7.22
C ALA A 48 14.45 4.81 6.55
N LYS A 49 15.08 5.67 5.73
CA LYS A 49 16.38 5.42 5.11
C LYS A 49 17.49 5.30 6.13
N GLU A 50 17.53 6.18 7.13
CA GLU A 50 18.51 6.13 8.22
C GLU A 50 18.38 4.84 9.03
N PHE A 51 17.14 4.44 9.37
CA PHE A 51 16.87 3.22 10.13
C PHE A 51 17.20 1.96 9.33
N ALA A 52 17.01 1.98 8.00
CA ALA A 52 17.31 0.87 7.11
C ALA A 52 18.81 0.50 7.08
N ILE A 53 19.71 1.45 7.38
CA ILE A 53 21.16 1.18 7.49
C ILE A 53 21.46 0.10 8.54
N SER A 54 20.60 -0.07 9.55
CA SER A 54 20.74 -1.10 10.57
C SER A 54 20.57 -2.54 10.04
N GLY A 55 20.04 -2.71 8.83
CA GLY A 55 19.69 -4.03 8.27
C GLY A 55 18.43 -4.66 8.91
N LYS A 56 17.71 -3.92 9.76
CA LYS A 56 16.45 -4.36 10.36
C LYS A 56 15.24 -3.97 9.53
N ILE A 57 14.10 -4.62 9.79
CA ILE A 57 12.81 -4.25 9.21
C ILE A 57 12.39 -2.89 9.76
N VAL A 58 12.20 -1.93 8.87
CA VAL A 58 11.72 -0.58 9.22
C VAL A 58 10.20 -0.55 9.03
N VAL A 59 9.49 0.01 10.01
CA VAL A 59 8.03 0.15 9.97
C VAL A 59 7.65 1.62 10.03
N MET A 60 6.72 2.03 9.17
CA MET A 60 6.21 3.40 9.06
C MET A 60 4.70 3.44 9.25
N GLY A 61 4.20 4.63 9.60
CA GLY A 61 2.79 4.99 9.44
C GLY A 61 2.65 6.12 8.41
N GLY A 62 1.58 6.91 8.54
CA GLY A 62 1.40 8.14 7.76
C GLY A 62 2.48 9.18 8.05
N VAL A 63 2.70 10.05 7.05
CA VAL A 63 3.79 11.05 7.07
C VAL A 63 3.25 12.47 7.14
N THR A 64 2.26 12.82 6.33
CA THR A 64 1.75 14.20 6.22
C THR A 64 0.26 14.20 5.82
N PRO A 65 -0.55 15.15 6.33
CA PRO A 65 -1.95 15.28 5.92
C PRO A 65 -2.16 15.33 4.41
N GLY A 66 -3.30 14.81 3.95
CA GLY A 66 -3.63 14.69 2.53
C GLY A 66 -2.94 13.54 1.78
N GLN A 67 -2.15 12.69 2.45
CA GLN A 67 -1.55 11.50 1.85
C GLN A 67 -2.14 10.21 2.45
N THR A 68 -2.48 9.26 1.58
CA THR A 68 -2.86 7.89 1.98
C THR A 68 -1.61 7.05 2.30
N THR A 69 -1.81 5.92 2.95
CA THR A 69 -0.71 4.95 3.21
C THR A 69 -0.14 4.36 1.93
N ASP A 70 -0.95 4.19 0.87
CA ASP A 70 -0.48 3.71 -0.43
C ASP A 70 0.48 4.73 -1.05
N ALA A 71 0.13 6.03 -0.98
CA ALA A 71 0.99 7.10 -1.47
C ALA A 71 2.31 7.17 -0.69
N VAL A 72 2.25 7.05 0.63
CA VAL A 72 3.44 6.96 1.49
C VAL A 72 4.31 5.78 1.09
N SER A 73 3.72 4.61 0.85
CA SER A 73 4.45 3.39 0.49
C SER A 73 5.11 3.51 -0.87
N ALA A 74 4.41 4.09 -1.85
CA ALA A 74 4.94 4.30 -3.20
C ALA A 74 6.10 5.31 -3.21
N VAL A 75 5.97 6.43 -2.48
CA VAL A 75 7.05 7.42 -2.35
C VAL A 75 8.25 6.84 -1.61
N LEU A 76 8.04 6.05 -0.55
CA LEU A 76 9.12 5.35 0.14
C LEU A 76 9.84 4.38 -0.81
N ALA A 77 9.10 3.59 -1.57
CA ALA A 77 9.65 2.64 -2.53
C ALA A 77 10.56 3.33 -3.56
N GLU A 78 10.13 4.47 -4.09
CA GLU A 78 10.94 5.32 -4.99
C GLU A 78 12.19 5.86 -4.28
N GLU A 79 12.06 6.38 -3.05
CA GLU A 79 13.15 6.96 -2.26
C GLU A 79 14.25 5.96 -1.87
N VAL A 80 13.90 4.69 -1.70
CA VAL A 80 14.86 3.62 -1.34
C VAL A 80 15.31 2.80 -2.54
N GLY A 81 14.78 3.07 -3.74
CA GLY A 81 15.07 2.29 -4.94
C GLY A 81 14.60 0.84 -4.83
N ALA A 82 13.42 0.62 -4.26
CA ALA A 82 12.86 -0.70 -4.05
C ALA A 82 12.68 -1.44 -5.39
N SER A 83 12.91 -2.76 -5.37
CA SER A 83 12.71 -3.60 -6.55
C SER A 83 11.23 -3.88 -6.85
N MET A 84 10.37 -3.76 -5.85
CA MET A 84 8.92 -3.99 -5.95
C MET A 84 8.20 -3.35 -4.75
N MET A 85 6.92 -3.03 -4.93
CA MET A 85 5.96 -2.74 -3.86
C MET A 85 4.91 -3.87 -3.75
N LEU A 86 4.70 -4.37 -2.53
CA LEU A 86 3.61 -5.32 -2.21
C LEU A 86 2.50 -4.59 -1.45
N ASP A 87 1.33 -4.49 -2.06
CA ASP A 87 0.11 -4.00 -1.43
C ASP A 87 -0.74 -5.18 -0.94
N LEU A 88 -0.75 -5.35 0.38
CA LEU A 88 -1.46 -6.39 1.10
C LEU A 88 -2.80 -5.84 1.60
N THR A 89 -3.85 -6.07 0.80
CA THR A 89 -5.17 -5.46 1.01
C THR A 89 -6.24 -6.50 1.32
N ALA A 90 -7.50 -6.09 1.48
CA ALA A 90 -8.62 -6.98 1.80
C ALA A 90 -9.25 -7.69 0.58
N VAL A 91 -8.64 -7.53 -0.59
CA VAL A 91 -9.05 -8.14 -1.87
C VAL A 91 -7.86 -8.87 -2.50
N ASP A 92 -8.12 -9.91 -3.29
CA ASP A 92 -7.10 -10.77 -3.89
C ASP A 92 -6.58 -10.27 -5.26
N GLY A 93 -6.73 -8.97 -5.52
CA GLY A 93 -6.24 -8.29 -6.72
C GLY A 93 -7.15 -7.14 -7.17
N ILE A 94 -6.83 -6.60 -8.35
CA ILE A 94 -7.56 -5.50 -8.99
C ILE A 94 -8.59 -6.08 -9.95
N TYR A 95 -9.80 -5.53 -9.91
CA TYR A 95 -10.95 -5.96 -10.69
C TYR A 95 -11.46 -4.85 -11.61
N SER A 96 -12.16 -5.23 -12.69
CA SER A 96 -12.79 -4.29 -13.63
C SER A 96 -13.91 -3.43 -13.03
N ALA A 97 -14.47 -3.87 -11.89
CA ALA A 97 -15.47 -3.20 -11.06
C ALA A 97 -15.41 -3.83 -9.65
N ASP A 98 -16.08 -3.24 -8.66
CA ASP A 98 -16.19 -3.84 -7.31
C ASP A 98 -16.90 -5.21 -7.36
N PRO A 99 -16.20 -6.34 -7.09
CA PRO A 99 -16.79 -7.67 -7.21
C PRO A 99 -17.88 -7.96 -6.18
N LYS A 100 -18.01 -7.14 -5.13
CA LYS A 100 -19.14 -7.23 -4.18
C LYS A 100 -20.41 -6.59 -4.74
N LYS A 101 -20.29 -5.68 -5.71
CA LYS A 101 -21.41 -4.95 -6.33
C LYS A 101 -21.75 -5.46 -7.73
N ASP A 102 -20.75 -5.90 -8.49
CA ASP A 102 -20.88 -6.39 -9.84
C ASP A 102 -20.39 -7.85 -9.95
N PRO A 103 -21.31 -8.84 -10.07
CA PRO A 103 -20.95 -10.24 -10.26
C PRO A 103 -20.21 -10.53 -11.57
N ALA A 104 -20.25 -9.61 -12.55
CA ALA A 104 -19.51 -9.73 -13.81
C ALA A 104 -18.09 -9.13 -13.72
N ALA A 105 -17.66 -8.63 -12.55
CA ALA A 105 -16.32 -8.09 -12.36
C ALA A 105 -15.25 -9.15 -12.66
N VAL A 106 -14.30 -8.79 -13.52
CA VAL A 106 -13.19 -9.65 -13.93
C VAL A 106 -11.91 -9.19 -13.25
N LYS A 107 -11.17 -10.13 -12.66
CA LYS A 107 -9.86 -9.84 -12.06
C LYS A 107 -8.79 -9.71 -13.13
N TYR A 108 -7.93 -8.70 -13.01
CA TYR A 108 -6.74 -8.57 -13.83
C TYR A 108 -5.60 -9.41 -13.25
N ALA A 109 -4.96 -10.23 -14.07
CA ALA A 109 -3.71 -10.90 -13.66
C ALA A 109 -2.52 -9.93 -13.73
N THR A 110 -2.47 -9.14 -14.79
CA THR A 110 -1.44 -8.12 -15.04
C THR A 110 -2.09 -6.89 -15.65
N MET A 111 -1.56 -5.70 -15.38
CA MET A 111 -1.94 -4.47 -16.05
C MET A 111 -0.79 -3.45 -16.05
N THR A 112 -0.88 -2.45 -16.91
CA THR A 112 0.04 -1.31 -16.92
C THR A 112 -0.36 -0.26 -15.87
N PRO A 113 0.57 0.58 -15.39
CA PRO A 113 0.22 1.71 -14.52
C PRO A 113 -0.81 2.66 -15.16
N ALA A 114 -0.74 2.87 -16.48
CA ALA A 114 -1.69 3.70 -17.22
C ALA A 114 -3.12 3.12 -17.22
N GLU A 115 -3.26 1.80 -17.34
CA GLU A 115 -4.54 1.12 -17.19
C GLU A 115 -5.09 1.26 -15.76
N LEU A 116 -4.24 1.12 -14.74
CA LEU A 116 -4.62 1.32 -13.34
C LEU A 116 -5.13 2.74 -13.10
N ILE A 117 -4.40 3.75 -13.58
CA ILE A 117 -4.80 5.16 -13.47
C ILE A 117 -6.15 5.39 -14.16
N SER A 118 -6.35 4.84 -15.36
CA SER A 118 -7.61 4.97 -16.10
C SER A 118 -8.78 4.33 -15.35
N LEU A 119 -8.56 3.16 -14.74
CA LEU A 119 -9.55 2.47 -13.92
C LEU A 119 -9.92 3.30 -12.67
N ILE A 120 -8.93 3.82 -11.95
CA ILE A 120 -9.14 4.69 -10.77
C ILE A 120 -9.94 5.94 -11.15
N MET A 121 -9.63 6.59 -12.28
CA MET A 121 -10.34 7.78 -12.73
C MET A 121 -11.81 7.49 -13.05
N LYS A 122 -12.09 6.34 -13.69
CA LYS A 122 -13.46 5.90 -13.98
C LYS A 122 -14.25 5.60 -12.70
N GLU A 123 -13.62 4.96 -11.71
CA GLU A 123 -14.22 4.66 -10.40
C GLU A 123 -14.50 5.92 -9.56
N LYS A 124 -13.63 6.94 -9.60
CA LYS A 124 -13.86 8.21 -8.87
C LYS A 124 -15.10 8.97 -9.37
N MET A 125 -15.49 8.78 -10.62
CA MET A 125 -16.72 9.38 -11.17
C MET A 125 -17.99 8.72 -10.62
N ASN A 126 -17.88 7.51 -10.07
CA ASN A 126 -18.97 6.78 -9.44
C ASN A 126 -18.89 6.98 -7.91
N ALA A 127 -19.74 7.85 -7.36
CA ALA A 127 -19.72 8.17 -5.93
C ALA A 127 -19.84 6.91 -5.05
N GLY A 128 -18.89 6.70 -4.12
CA GLY A 128 -18.87 5.58 -3.17
C GLY A 128 -17.98 4.39 -3.55
N SER A 129 -16.94 4.61 -4.36
CA SER A 129 -15.94 3.59 -4.71
C SER A 129 -14.92 3.39 -3.58
N ASN A 130 -14.77 2.13 -3.14
CA ASN A 130 -13.61 1.70 -2.37
C ASN A 130 -12.47 1.50 -3.37
N MET A 131 -11.72 2.57 -3.65
CA MET A 131 -10.54 2.46 -4.50
C MET A 131 -9.57 1.46 -3.88
N ILE A 132 -9.11 0.51 -4.69
CA ILE A 132 -8.16 -0.52 -4.23
C ILE A 132 -6.82 0.14 -3.91
N ILE A 133 -6.40 1.10 -4.73
CA ILE A 133 -5.17 1.89 -4.58
C ILE A 133 -5.47 3.36 -4.86
N ASP A 134 -4.83 4.26 -4.12
CA ASP A 134 -4.87 5.71 -4.37
C ASP A 134 -4.21 6.15 -5.70
N LEU A 135 -4.68 7.28 -6.25
CA LEU A 135 -4.19 7.84 -7.52
C LEU A 135 -2.73 8.35 -7.44
N VAL A 136 -2.30 8.89 -6.30
CA VAL A 136 -0.90 9.32 -6.11
C VAL A 136 0.01 8.10 -6.15
N ALA A 137 -0.33 7.02 -5.43
CA ALA A 137 0.40 5.76 -5.47
C ALA A 137 0.53 5.23 -6.91
N ALA A 138 -0.58 5.15 -7.66
CA ALA A 138 -0.58 4.69 -9.05
C ALA A 138 0.32 5.55 -9.98
N LYS A 139 0.35 6.87 -9.79
CA LYS A 139 1.23 7.78 -10.54
C LYS A 139 2.71 7.64 -10.16
N VAL A 140 2.99 7.35 -8.88
CA VAL A 140 4.36 7.07 -8.43
C VAL A 140 4.83 5.73 -9.00
N THR A 141 3.99 4.70 -9.01
CA THR A 141 4.26 3.42 -9.71
C THR A 141 4.56 3.66 -11.19
N GLU A 142 3.76 4.48 -11.88
CA GLU A 142 3.99 4.82 -13.29
C GLU A 142 5.34 5.48 -13.54
N ARG A 143 5.69 6.52 -12.77
CA ARG A 143 6.91 7.31 -13.01
C ARG A 143 8.19 6.61 -12.54
N SER A 144 8.11 5.83 -11.47
CA SER A 144 9.28 5.13 -10.90
C SER A 144 9.61 3.85 -11.67
N GLY A 145 8.61 3.26 -12.34
CA GLY A 145 8.75 1.95 -12.98
C GLY A 145 8.90 0.80 -11.98
N ILE A 146 8.69 1.05 -10.69
CA ILE A 146 8.74 0.01 -9.66
C ILE A 146 7.46 -0.83 -9.78
N PRO A 147 7.54 -2.15 -9.98
CA PRO A 147 6.37 -3.00 -10.11
C PRO A 147 5.59 -3.04 -8.79
N LEU A 148 4.27 -2.98 -8.90
CA LEU A 148 3.34 -3.08 -7.78
C LEU A 148 2.57 -4.41 -7.87
N VAL A 149 2.56 -5.17 -6.78
CA VAL A 149 1.77 -6.40 -6.65
C VAL A 149 0.66 -6.17 -5.64
N VAL A 150 -0.59 -6.36 -6.06
CA VAL A 150 -1.77 -6.28 -5.19
C VAL A 150 -2.26 -7.69 -4.88
N MET A 151 -2.35 -8.03 -3.60
CA MET A 151 -2.82 -9.35 -3.16
C MET A 151 -3.51 -9.30 -1.80
N ASP A 152 -4.15 -10.42 -1.42
CA ASP A 152 -4.88 -10.53 -0.17
C ASP A 152 -3.92 -10.62 1.03
N GLY A 153 -3.97 -9.62 1.90
CA GLY A 153 -3.18 -9.51 3.12
C GLY A 153 -3.81 -10.13 4.36
N ARG A 154 -5.03 -10.68 4.27
CA ARG A 154 -5.76 -11.19 5.46
C ARG A 154 -5.21 -12.51 5.98
N ASP A 155 -4.54 -13.28 5.12
CA ASP A 155 -3.84 -14.50 5.51
C ASP A 155 -2.33 -14.34 5.30
N PRO A 156 -1.53 -14.19 6.37
CA PRO A 156 -0.08 -14.07 6.28
C PRO A 156 0.61 -15.22 5.55
N LYS A 157 0.00 -16.41 5.47
CA LYS A 157 0.55 -17.53 4.71
C LYS A 157 0.65 -17.24 3.22
N LEU A 158 -0.25 -16.43 2.67
CA LEU A 158 -0.18 -16.05 1.26
C LEU A 158 1.06 -15.20 0.97
N LEU A 159 1.46 -14.34 1.91
CA LEU A 159 2.69 -13.58 1.81
C LEU A 159 3.92 -14.51 1.92
N GLU A 160 3.89 -15.46 2.85
CA GLU A 160 4.97 -16.46 2.99
C GLU A 160 5.14 -17.30 1.72
N GLU A 161 4.05 -17.83 1.15
CA GLU A 161 4.05 -18.59 -0.10
C GLU A 161 4.54 -17.74 -1.28
N ALA A 162 4.13 -16.47 -1.37
CA ALA A 162 4.60 -15.56 -2.41
C ALA A 162 6.12 -15.35 -2.33
N LEU A 163 6.63 -15.08 -1.12
CA LEU A 163 8.05 -14.77 -0.91
C LEU A 163 8.96 -16.00 -1.08
N LEU A 164 8.56 -17.16 -0.58
CA LEU A 164 9.40 -18.37 -0.55
C LEU A 164 9.25 -19.23 -1.81
N ASP A 165 8.03 -19.39 -2.33
CA ASP A 165 7.74 -20.27 -3.46
C ASP A 165 7.55 -19.51 -4.79
N GLY A 166 7.43 -18.17 -4.74
CA GLY A 166 7.04 -17.36 -5.89
C GLY A 166 5.59 -17.57 -6.34
N LYS A 167 4.77 -18.23 -5.51
CA LYS A 167 3.36 -18.54 -5.81
C LYS A 167 2.48 -17.52 -5.12
N PHE A 168 1.75 -16.73 -5.90
CA PHE A 168 0.78 -15.79 -5.37
C PHE A 168 -0.44 -15.69 -6.27
N ASN A 169 -1.54 -15.25 -5.68
CA ASN A 169 -2.77 -14.89 -6.37
C ASN A 169 -3.01 -13.39 -6.19
N GLY A 170 -2.91 -12.62 -7.27
CA GLY A 170 -2.91 -11.16 -7.21
C GLY A 170 -2.96 -10.52 -8.58
N THR A 171 -2.76 -9.21 -8.60
CA THR A 171 -2.55 -8.43 -9.83
C THR A 171 -1.16 -7.81 -9.82
N VAL A 172 -0.42 -7.97 -10.91
CA VAL A 172 0.84 -7.25 -11.13
C VAL A 172 0.58 -5.99 -11.94
N VAL A 173 1.09 -4.86 -11.48
CA VAL A 173 1.01 -3.56 -12.15
C VAL A 173 2.42 -3.15 -12.57
N GLY A 174 2.64 -3.03 -13.89
CA GLY A 174 3.95 -2.73 -14.48
C GLY A 174 4.73 -3.97 -14.93
N GLU A 175 5.92 -3.75 -15.49
CA GLU A 175 6.81 -4.83 -15.93
C GLU A 175 7.74 -5.24 -14.79
N GLY A 176 7.53 -6.44 -14.25
CA GLY A 176 8.39 -7.06 -13.25
C GLY A 176 9.10 -8.28 -13.80
N LYS A 177 10.44 -8.25 -13.92
CA LYS A 177 11.24 -9.47 -14.05
C LYS A 177 11.59 -9.97 -12.66
N ASP A 178 11.47 -11.27 -12.43
CA ASP A 178 11.93 -11.94 -11.21
C ASP A 178 11.39 -11.30 -9.92
N LEU A 179 10.09 -11.01 -9.91
CA LEU A 179 9.34 -10.46 -8.77
C LEU A 179 9.54 -11.30 -7.48
N PHE A 180 9.71 -12.60 -7.65
CA PHE A 180 10.04 -13.58 -6.63
C PHE A 180 10.90 -14.67 -7.28
N PRO A 181 11.73 -15.44 -6.54
CA PRO A 181 12.01 -15.36 -5.11
C PRO A 181 13.27 -14.53 -4.77
N LEU A 182 13.31 -14.00 -3.54
CA LEU A 182 14.48 -13.38 -2.92
C LEU A 182 15.55 -14.41 -2.54
#